data_AF-A0AAJ4Y9E2-F1
#
_entry.id   AF-A0AAJ4Y9E2-F1
#
_cell.length_a   1.000
_cell.length_b   1.000
_cell.length_c   1.000
_cell.angle_alpha   90.00
_cell.angle_beta   90.00
_cell.angle_gamma   90.00
#
_symmetry.space_group_name_H-M   'P 1'
#
loop_
_entity.id
_entity.type
_entity.pdbx_description
1 polymer ?
#
loop_
_entity_poly.entity_id
_entity_poly.type
_entity_poly.pdbx_seq_one_letter_code
_entity_poly.pdbx_strand_id
1 'polypeptide(L)' 'MLAAAEASMDAAAQDDGERARNRAKLYAPPTSAQGPRRPGARPAGRGMSLDQAQALMAAVATEDAQVTGGRNG' A
#
# COMPACT_ATOMS: atom_id res chain seq x y z
N MET A 1 14.59 -8.49 0.50
CA MET A 1 14.04 -8.24 -0.84
C MET A 1 13.47 -6.82 -0.83
N LEU A 2 14.08 -5.89 -1.56
CA LEU A 2 13.53 -4.53 -1.72
C LEU A 2 12.30 -4.63 -2.62
N ALA A 3 11.22 -3.92 -2.27
CA ALA A 3 10.01 -3.91 -3.08
C ALA A 3 10.35 -3.42 -4.49
N ALA A 4 9.87 -4.10 -5.53
CA ALA A 4 10.23 -3.79 -6.94
C ALA A 4 10.02 -2.31 -7.32
N ALA A 5 9.07 -1.64 -6.65
CA ALA A 5 8.82 -0.21 -6.79
C ALA A 5 9.99 0.66 -6.26
N GLU A 6 10.56 0.33 -5.10
CA GLU A 6 11.69 1.08 -4.52
C GLU A 6 12.94 0.97 -5.42
N ALA A 7 13.23 -0.24 -5.92
CA ALA A 7 14.37 -0.48 -6.81
C ALA A 7 14.28 0.31 -8.13
N SER A 8 13.08 0.46 -8.70
CA SER A 8 12.89 1.23 -9.93
C SER A 8 13.07 2.75 -9.74
N MET A 9 12.64 3.29 -8.60
CA MET A 9 12.78 4.72 -8.28
C MET A 9 14.23 5.09 -7.96
N ASP A 10 14.95 4.18 -7.32
CA ASP A 10 16.36 4.33 -6.98
C ASP A 10 17.29 4.12 -8.18
N ALA A 11 16.89 3.31 -9.16
CA ALA A 11 17.62 3.13 -10.41
C ALA A 11 17.47 4.31 -11.38
N ALA A 12 16.38 5.08 -11.26
CA ALA A 12 16.13 6.28 -12.05
C ALA A 12 16.79 7.56 -11.48
N ALA A 13 17.33 7.49 -10.26
CA ALA A 13 18.00 8.62 -9.62
C ALA A 13 19.38 8.87 -10.24
N GLN A 14 19.67 10.12 -10.60
CA GLN A 14 20.92 10.55 -11.22
C GLN A 14 22.05 10.74 -10.19
N ASP A 15 21.67 11.01 -8.93
CA ASP A 15 22.60 11.20 -7.83
C ASP A 15 22.05 10.68 -6.48
N ASP A 16 22.92 10.58 -5.47
CA ASP A 16 22.54 10.09 -4.15
C ASP A 16 21.59 11.04 -3.40
N GLY A 17 21.58 12.33 -3.76
CA GLY A 17 20.63 13.31 -3.24
C GLY A 17 19.21 13.06 -3.75
N GLU A 18 19.06 12.69 -5.03
CA GLU A 18 17.81 12.28 -5.64
C GLU A 18 17.28 10.98 -5.02
N ARG A 19 18.16 10.02 -4.78
CA ARG A 19 17.83 8.78 -4.06
C ARG A 19 17.25 9.08 -2.68
N ALA A 20 17.91 9.95 -1.92
CA ALA A 20 17.42 10.37 -0.61
C ALA A 20 16.07 11.09 -0.67
N ARG A 21 15.85 11.98 -1.66
CA ARG A 21 14.56 12.67 -1.87
C ARG A 21 13.45 11.71 -2.26
N ASN A 22 13.72 10.75 -3.14
CA ASN A 22 12.76 9.74 -3.57
C ASN A 22 12.34 8.87 -2.39
N ARG A 23 13.31 8.41 -1.59
CA ARG A 23 13.07 7.63 -0.37
C ARG A 23 12.28 8.42 0.68
N ALA A 24 12.61 9.70 0.87
CA ALA A 24 11.87 10.58 1.78
C ALA A 24 10.40 10.75 1.34
N LYS A 25 10.12 10.86 0.04
CA LYS A 25 8.75 10.92 -0.48
C LYS A 25 8.01 9.58 -0.36
N LEU A 26 8.70 8.46 -0.61
CA LEU A 26 8.12 7.12 -0.58
C LEU A 26 7.67 6.73 0.83
N TYR A 27 8.43 7.11 1.85
CA TYR A 27 8.11 6.86 3.26
C TYR A 27 7.52 8.08 3.98
N ALA A 28 7.25 9.18 3.27
CA ALA A 28 6.59 10.31 3.88
C ALA A 28 5.19 9.89 4.35
N PRO A 29 4.77 10.26 5.58
CA PRO A 29 3.40 10.10 5.97
C PRO A 29 2.50 10.91 5.03
N PRO A 30 1.29 10.42 4.70
CA PRO A 30 0.36 11.14 3.84
C PRO A 30 0.07 12.53 4.42
N THR A 31 0.20 13.55 3.57
CA THR A 31 0.21 14.98 3.92
C THR A 31 -1.03 15.46 4.67
N SER A 32 -2.10 14.65 4.72
CA SER A 32 -3.29 14.89 5.55
C SER A 32 -3.05 14.77 7.06
N ALA A 33 -1.87 14.33 7.51
CA ALA A 33 -1.54 14.23 8.92
C ALA A 33 -1.02 15.55 9.55
N GLN A 34 -0.58 16.52 8.75
CA GLN A 34 0.03 17.78 9.23
C GLN A 34 -0.83 19.04 9.04
N GLY A 35 -2.14 18.91 8.75
CA GLY A 35 -3.06 20.05 8.81
C GLY A 35 -3.69 20.19 10.21
N PRO A 36 -4.00 21.41 10.71
CA PRO A 36 -4.79 21.56 11.91
C PRO A 36 -6.13 20.83 11.69
N ARG A 37 -6.34 19.75 12.44
CA ARG A 37 -7.56 18.96 12.38
C ARG A 37 -8.72 19.86 12.78
N ARG A 38 -9.50 20.34 11.80
CA ARG A 38 -10.82 20.90 12.08
C ARG A 38 -11.64 19.81 12.78
N PRO A 39 -12.17 20.04 13.99
CA PRO A 39 -13.05 19.07 14.63
C PRO A 39 -14.29 18.92 13.75
N GLY A 40 -14.42 17.76 13.09
CA GLY A 40 -15.55 17.44 12.21
C GLY A 40 -15.20 17.09 10.77
N ALA A 41 -13.94 17.25 10.32
CA ALA A 41 -13.54 16.76 9.00
C ALA A 41 -13.31 15.24 9.06
N ARG A 42 -14.37 14.45 8.90
CA ARG A 42 -14.23 13.04 8.53
C ARG A 42 -13.44 13.00 7.21
N PRO A 43 -12.30 12.30 7.13
CA PRO A 43 -11.61 12.16 5.86
C PRO A 43 -12.58 11.51 4.87
N ALA A 44 -12.82 12.17 3.74
CA ALA A 44 -13.54 11.55 2.63
C ALA A 44 -12.67 10.37 2.17
N GLY A 45 -13.02 9.18 2.67
CA GLY A 45 -12.23 7.98 2.53
C GLY A 45 -12.07 7.59 1.08
N ARG A 46 -10.92 7.95 0.48
CA ARG A 46 -10.34 7.20 -0.64
C ARG A 46 -9.65 5.92 -0.15
N GLY A 47 -10.21 5.29 0.87
CA GLY A 47 -9.80 3.98 1.35
C GLY A 47 -10.72 2.92 0.78
N MET A 48 -10.23 1.68 0.73
CA MET A 48 -11.03 0.52 0.41
C MET A 48 -12.29 0.49 1.28
N SER A 49 -13.47 0.37 0.66
CA SER A 49 -14.71 0.24 1.43
C SER A 49 -14.69 -1.07 2.22
N LEU A 50 -15.48 -1.15 3.30
CA LEU A 50 -15.60 -2.39 4.07
C LEU A 50 -16.03 -3.56 3.18
N ASP A 51 -16.95 -3.31 2.24
CA ASP A 51 -17.41 -4.31 1.26
C ASP A 51 -16.27 -4.77 0.34
N GLN A 52 -15.43 -3.84 -0.11
CA GLN A 52 -14.26 -4.18 -0.92
C GLN A 52 -13.27 -5.02 -0.12
N ALA A 53 -13.03 -4.69 1.15
CA ALA A 53 -12.16 -5.46 2.03
C ALA A 53 -12.72 -6.87 2.29
N GLN A 54 -14.04 -7.01 2.48
CA GLN A 54 -14.70 -8.30 2.62
C GLN A 54 -14.60 -9.15 1.35
N ALA A 55 -14.79 -8.54 0.17
CA ALA A 55 -14.65 -9.23 -1.11
C ALA A 55 -13.22 -9.76 -1.31
N LEU A 56 -12.20 -8.98 -0.92
CA LEU A 56 -10.80 -9.41 -0.99
C LEU A 56 -10.54 -10.59 -0.03
N MET A 57 -11.03 -10.52 1.21
CA MET A 57 -10.89 -11.61 2.18
C MET A 57 -11.58 -12.90 1.70
N ALA A 58 -12.76 -12.79 1.08
CA ALA A 58 -13.48 -13.93 0.51
C ALA A 58 -12.73 -14.57 -0.68
N ALA A 59 -12.11 -13.75 -1.53
CA ALA A 59 -11.29 -14.23 -2.64
C ALA A 59 -10.07 -15.02 -2.12
N VAL A 60 -9.37 -14.48 -1.12
CA VAL A 60 -8.22 -15.15 -0.49
C VAL A 60 -8.63 -16.47 0.17
N ALA A 61 -9.76 -16.51 0.88
CA ALA A 61 -10.26 -17.74 1.50
C ALA A 61 -10.61 -18.83 0.46
N THR A 62 -11.13 -18.41 -0.70
CA THR A 62 -11.43 -19.33 -1.80
C THR A 62 -10.15 -19.89 -2.42
N GLU A 63 -9.14 -19.05 -2.61
CA GLU A 63 -7.84 -19.46 -3.12
C GLU A 63 -7.13 -20.43 -2.16
N ASP A 64 -7.14 -20.15 -0.86
CA ASP A 64 -6.58 -21.02 0.17
C ASP A 64 -7.26 -22.39 0.20
N ALA A 65 -8.58 -22.43 0.05
CA ALA A 65 -9.34 -23.68 -0.03
C ALA A 65 -8.98 -24.50 -1.28
N GLN A 66 -8.76 -23.87 -2.44
CA GLN A 66 -8.32 -24.58 -3.65
C GLN A 66 -6.89 -25.10 -3.54
N VAL A 67 -5.99 -24.29 -2.97
CA VAL A 67 -4.58 -24.63 -2.78
C VAL A 67 -4.38 -25.73 -1.74
N THR A 68 -5.23 -25.77 -0.73
CA THR A 68 -5.25 -26.82 0.30
C THR A 68 -5.99 -28.08 -0.17
N GLY A 69 -7.10 -27.92 -0.89
CA GLY A 69 -7.89 -29.03 -1.43
C GLY A 69 -7.22 -29.77 -2.60
N GLY A 70 -6.44 -29.07 -3.42
CA GLY A 70 -5.74 -29.64 -4.58
C GLY A 70 -4.45 -30.41 -4.25
N ARG A 71 -3.97 -30.37 -2.99
CA ARG A 71 -2.74 -31.06 -2.56
C ARG A 71 -2.94 -32.48 -2.04
N ASN A 72 -4.19 -32.93 -1.93
CA ASN A 72 -4.57 -34.27 -1.45
C ASN A 72 -5.24 -35.14 -2.53
N GLY A 73 -4.99 -34.86 -3.82
CA GLY A 73 -5.41 -35.70 -4.95
C GLY A 73 -4.26 -36.49 -5.53
#